data_AF-A0A0D2MJM3-F1
#
_entry.id   AF-A0A0D2MJM3-F1
#
_cell.length_a   1.000
_cell.length_b   1.000
_cell.length_c   1.000
_cell.angle_alpha   90.00
_cell.angle_beta   90.00
_cell.angle_gamma   90.00
#
_symmetry.space_group_name_H-M   'P 1'
#
loop_
_entity.id
_entity.type
_entity.pdbx_description
1 polymer ?
#
loop_
_entity_poly.entity_id
_entity_poly.type
_entity_poly.pdbx_seq_one_letter_code
_entity_poly.pdbx_strand_id
1 'polypeptide(L)'
;MPDGEEGHAAEARLAALREGERQLQRAVAMRPRDMMPRVMLLRNLMLQDHGSEGRVPDLALSALAELSPIDADIAFTPQFVPAMQIVLLAVKALWKQGQEAGVPAFISAASERLPSMASDFGHLAERVEAQLTGGAWCEGGASADGLREEMLASHRWLSCIDLQAVDGRHHKSSPGLLSMDAF
;
A
#
# COMPACT_ATOMS: atom_id res chain seq x y z
N MET A 1 -37.75 2.56 -4.56
CA MET A 1 -37.13 1.47 -5.35
C MET A 1 -35.85 2.03 -5.98
N PRO A 2 -34.74 2.16 -5.23
CA PRO A 2 -33.46 2.66 -5.76
C PRO A 2 -32.49 1.53 -6.19
N ASP A 3 -32.78 0.27 -5.87
CA ASP A 3 -31.79 -0.83 -5.89
C ASP A 3 -31.30 -1.27 -7.28
N GLY A 4 -32.01 -0.90 -8.35
CA GLY A 4 -31.69 -1.35 -9.73
C GLY A 4 -30.55 -0.58 -10.41
N GLU A 5 -30.43 0.73 -10.14
CA GLU A 5 -29.39 1.57 -10.76
C GLU A 5 -28.04 1.44 -10.03
N GLU A 6 -28.07 1.30 -8.71
CA GLU A 6 -26.87 1.09 -7.89
C GLU A 6 -26.21 -0.27 -8.16
N GLY A 7 -27.01 -1.33 -8.34
CA GLY A 7 -26.52 -2.65 -8.71
C GLY A 7 -25.83 -2.66 -10.08
N HIS A 8 -26.42 -2.01 -11.08
CA HIS A 8 -25.84 -1.94 -12.42
C HIS A 8 -24.54 -1.11 -12.45
N ALA A 9 -24.47 -0.02 -11.68
CA ALA A 9 -23.26 0.78 -11.54
C ALA A 9 -22.13 0.00 -10.83
N ALA A 10 -22.45 -0.78 -9.81
CA ALA A 10 -21.48 -1.63 -9.11
C ALA A 10 -20.91 -2.73 -10.02
N GLU A 11 -21.77 -3.40 -10.81
CA GLU A 11 -21.34 -4.42 -11.78
C GLU A 11 -20.45 -3.82 -12.89
N ALA A 12 -20.83 -2.66 -13.43
CA ALA A 12 -20.03 -1.96 -14.44
C ALA A 12 -18.66 -1.54 -13.89
N ARG A 13 -18.61 -1.03 -12.65
CA ARG A 13 -17.36 -0.70 -11.96
C ARG A 13 -16.48 -1.93 -11.77
N LEU A 14 -17.05 -3.06 -11.35
CA LEU A 14 -16.31 -4.30 -11.17
C LEU A 14 -15.76 -4.83 -12.50
N ALA A 15 -16.55 -4.78 -13.58
CA ALA A 15 -16.10 -5.16 -14.92
C ALA A 15 -14.92 -4.30 -15.37
N ALA A 16 -14.96 -2.99 -15.12
CA ALA A 16 -13.84 -2.08 -15.41
C ALA A 16 -12.59 -2.42 -14.61
N LEU A 17 -12.71 -2.73 -13.32
CA LEU A 17 -11.58 -3.14 -12.47
C LEU A 17 -10.94 -4.46 -12.93
N ARG A 18 -11.76 -5.43 -13.39
CA ARG A 18 -11.25 -6.70 -13.93
C ARG A 18 -10.55 -6.54 -15.29
N GLU A 19 -11.05 -5.64 -16.14
CA GLU A 19 -10.33 -5.26 -17.37
C GLU A 19 -9.02 -4.53 -17.04
N GLY A 20 -9.05 -3.58 -16.10
CA GLY A 20 -7.87 -2.89 -15.60
C GLY A 20 -6.82 -3.84 -15.07
N GLU A 21 -7.22 -4.86 -14.29
CA GLU A 21 -6.33 -5.92 -13.82
C GLU A 21 -5.60 -6.62 -14.98
N ARG A 22 -6.33 -7.05 -16.01
CA ARG A 22 -5.76 -7.74 -17.18
C ARG A 22 -4.77 -6.84 -17.92
N GLN A 23 -5.08 -5.56 -18.08
CA GLN A 23 -4.20 -4.59 -18.74
C GLN A 23 -2.93 -4.34 -17.92
N LEU A 24 -3.07 -4.21 -16.60
CA LEU A 24 -1.94 -4.01 -15.68
C LEU A 24 -1.03 -5.25 -15.62
N GLN A 25 -1.59 -6.46 -15.61
CA GLN A 25 -0.82 -7.70 -15.70
C GLN A 25 0.02 -7.76 -16.99
N ARG A 26 -0.57 -7.38 -18.14
CA ARG A 26 0.18 -7.26 -19.40
C ARG A 26 1.28 -6.21 -19.31
N ALA A 27 1.00 -5.05 -18.71
CA ALA A 27 1.99 -3.99 -18.54
C ALA A 27 3.16 -4.43 -17.65
N VAL A 28 2.90 -5.17 -16.58
CA VAL A 28 3.93 -5.78 -15.70
C VAL A 28 4.80 -6.76 -16.49
N ALA A 29 4.18 -7.64 -17.29
CA ALA A 29 4.92 -8.60 -18.11
C ALA A 29 5.81 -7.93 -19.18
N MET A 30 5.35 -6.82 -19.78
CA MET A 30 6.12 -6.08 -20.77
C MET A 30 7.23 -5.22 -20.16
N ARG A 31 7.06 -4.76 -18.92
CA ARG A 31 7.99 -3.86 -18.23
C ARG A 31 8.33 -4.41 -16.84
N PRO A 32 9.15 -5.47 -16.75
CA PRO A 32 9.40 -6.15 -15.49
C PRO A 32 10.18 -5.30 -14.48
N ARG A 33 10.83 -4.22 -14.89
CA ARG A 33 11.53 -3.29 -13.98
C ARG A 33 10.75 -2.03 -13.64
N ASP A 34 9.61 -1.81 -14.29
CA ASP A 34 8.74 -0.68 -14.00
C ASP A 34 7.82 -1.03 -12.84
N MET A 35 7.93 -0.28 -11.76
CA MET A 35 7.16 -0.53 -10.54
C MET A 35 5.78 0.09 -10.57
N MET A 36 5.55 1.12 -11.39
CA MET A 36 4.28 1.80 -11.40
C MET A 36 3.12 0.87 -11.82
N PRO A 37 3.24 0.03 -12.87
CA PRO A 37 2.23 -0.97 -13.20
C PRO A 37 1.95 -1.96 -12.07
N ARG A 38 2.95 -2.32 -11.26
CA ARG A 38 2.80 -3.23 -10.12
C ARG A 38 2.04 -2.56 -8.97
N VAL A 39 2.41 -1.33 -8.61
CA VAL A 39 1.68 -0.55 -7.61
C VAL A 39 0.21 -0.38 -8.04
N MET A 40 -0.02 -0.03 -9.31
CA MET A 40 -1.38 0.10 -9.84
C MET A 40 -2.16 -1.22 -9.81
N LEU A 41 -1.50 -2.35 -10.11
CA LEU A 41 -2.12 -3.67 -10.03
C LEU A 41 -2.57 -4.00 -8.62
N LEU A 42 -1.70 -3.81 -7.62
CA LEU A 42 -2.03 -4.05 -6.21
C LEU A 42 -3.17 -3.13 -5.74
N ARG A 43 -3.15 -1.85 -6.12
CA ARG A 43 -4.26 -0.91 -5.85
C ARG A 43 -5.57 -1.37 -6.48
N ASN A 44 -5.53 -1.82 -7.73
CA ASN A 44 -6.70 -2.32 -8.42
C ASN A 44 -7.31 -3.54 -7.70
N LEU A 45 -6.48 -4.46 -7.21
CA LEU A 45 -6.93 -5.61 -6.43
C LEU A 45 -7.58 -5.20 -5.11
N MET A 46 -6.99 -4.24 -4.40
CA MET A 46 -7.58 -3.68 -3.16
C MET A 46 -8.96 -3.04 -3.40
N LEU A 47 -9.19 -2.46 -4.59
CA LEU A 47 -10.44 -1.80 -4.96
C LEU A 47 -11.56 -2.74 -5.41
N GLN A 48 -11.25 -4.01 -5.74
CA GLN A 48 -12.25 -4.96 -6.19
C GLN A 48 -13.15 -5.47 -5.06
N ASP A 49 -12.72 -5.38 -3.79
CA ASP A 49 -13.54 -5.63 -2.58
C ASP A 49 -14.31 -6.97 -2.54
N HIS A 50 -13.69 -8.03 -3.07
CA HIS A 50 -14.31 -9.35 -3.23
C HIS A 50 -13.35 -10.52 -2.90
N GLY A 51 -12.38 -10.28 -2.02
CA GLY A 51 -11.34 -11.26 -1.66
C GLY A 51 -10.13 -11.25 -2.60
N SER A 52 -10.16 -10.45 -3.68
CA SER A 52 -9.01 -10.22 -4.56
C SER A 52 -7.81 -9.60 -3.82
N GLU A 53 -8.05 -8.85 -2.74
CA GLU A 53 -7.05 -8.34 -1.82
C GLU A 53 -6.19 -9.43 -1.19
N GLY A 54 -6.68 -10.67 -1.09
CA GLY A 54 -5.92 -11.81 -0.56
C GLY A 54 -4.68 -12.16 -1.36
N ARG A 55 -4.62 -11.73 -2.63
CA ARG A 55 -3.46 -11.92 -3.50
C ARG A 55 -2.39 -10.83 -3.32
N VAL A 56 -2.72 -9.72 -2.67
CA VAL A 56 -1.86 -8.54 -2.60
C VAL A 56 -0.55 -8.81 -1.86
N PRO A 57 -0.50 -9.52 -0.71
CA PRO A 57 0.76 -9.83 -0.02
C PRO A 57 1.74 -10.63 -0.88
N ASP A 58 1.29 -11.69 -1.56
CA ASP A 58 2.17 -12.53 -2.40
C ASP A 58 2.68 -11.78 -3.64
N LEU A 59 1.80 -11.00 -4.28
CA LEU A 59 2.17 -10.17 -5.43
C LEU A 59 3.10 -9.02 -5.02
N ALA A 60 2.96 -8.50 -3.80
CA ALA A 60 3.86 -7.52 -3.23
C ALA A 60 5.27 -8.10 -3.04
N LEU A 61 5.41 -9.28 -2.42
CA LEU A 61 6.73 -9.94 -2.29
C LEU A 61 7.37 -10.22 -3.65
N SER A 62 6.57 -10.65 -4.62
CA SER A 62 7.03 -10.85 -5.99
C SER A 62 7.52 -9.54 -6.62
N ALA A 63 6.81 -8.43 -6.39
CA ALA A 63 7.20 -7.11 -6.88
C ALA A 63 8.50 -6.60 -6.24
N LEU A 64 8.69 -6.80 -4.93
CA LEU A 64 9.93 -6.40 -4.23
C LEU A 64 11.13 -7.26 -4.66
N ALA A 65 10.91 -8.54 -5.00
CA ALA A 65 11.96 -9.40 -5.54
C ALA A 65 12.49 -8.90 -6.90
N GLU A 66 11.60 -8.38 -7.75
CA GLU A 66 11.99 -7.79 -9.05
C GLU A 66 12.73 -6.45 -8.88
N LEU A 67 12.53 -5.78 -7.74
CA LEU A 67 13.25 -4.56 -7.41
C LEU A 67 14.67 -4.81 -6.99
N SER A 68 14.98 -5.97 -6.39
CA SER A 68 16.28 -6.29 -5.80
C SER A 68 17.33 -6.50 -6.88
N PRO A 69 18.20 -5.52 -7.20
CA PRO A 69 19.40 -5.81 -7.95
C PRO A 69 20.42 -6.28 -6.90
N ILE A 70 21.30 -7.18 -7.31
CA ILE A 70 22.47 -7.51 -6.50
C ILE A 70 23.21 -6.18 -6.23
N ASP A 71 23.20 -5.72 -4.97
CA ASP A 71 23.93 -4.58 -4.39
C ASP A 71 23.44 -3.11 -4.56
N ALA A 72 22.20 -2.82 -4.99
CA ALA A 72 21.74 -1.42 -5.03
C ALA A 72 20.87 -1.05 -3.82
N ASP A 73 21.39 -0.19 -2.95
CA ASP A 73 20.57 0.53 -1.97
C ASP A 73 19.56 1.42 -2.72
N ILE A 74 18.27 1.07 -2.64
CA ILE A 74 17.22 1.80 -3.35
C ILE A 74 16.66 2.99 -2.55
N ALA A 75 17.13 3.23 -1.32
CA ALA A 75 16.58 4.23 -0.41
C ALA A 75 16.60 5.67 -0.96
N PHE A 76 17.58 5.98 -1.82
CA PHE A 76 17.74 7.28 -2.47
C PHE A 76 17.40 7.27 -3.96
N THR A 77 16.62 6.29 -4.42
CA THR A 77 16.26 6.12 -5.83
C THR A 77 14.77 6.37 -6.08
N PRO A 78 14.36 6.60 -7.34
CA PRO A 78 12.93 6.68 -7.69
C PRO A 78 12.11 5.42 -7.35
N GLN A 79 12.76 4.30 -6.99
CA GLN A 79 12.11 3.05 -6.62
C GLN A 79 11.72 2.96 -5.14
N PHE A 80 12.23 3.87 -4.28
CA PHE A 80 11.90 3.91 -2.86
C PHE A 80 10.39 4.05 -2.62
N VAL A 81 9.77 5.07 -3.22
CA VAL A 81 8.33 5.33 -3.03
C VAL A 81 7.46 4.16 -3.51
N PRO A 82 7.68 3.59 -4.72
CA PRO A 82 6.98 2.37 -5.12
C PRO A 82 7.16 1.19 -4.16
N ALA A 83 8.36 0.97 -3.61
CA ALA A 83 8.61 -0.12 -2.65
C ALA A 83 7.80 0.07 -1.36
N MET A 84 7.79 1.29 -0.79
CA MET A 84 6.98 1.61 0.39
C MET A 84 5.49 1.42 0.11
N GLN A 85 5.01 1.87 -1.05
CA GLN A 85 3.61 1.70 -1.46
C GLN A 85 3.19 0.23 -1.58
N ILE A 86 4.08 -0.61 -2.10
CA ILE A 86 3.84 -2.06 -2.21
C ILE A 86 3.68 -2.69 -0.83
N VAL A 87 4.59 -2.38 0.10
CA VAL A 87 4.53 -2.88 1.48
C VAL A 87 3.27 -2.37 2.18
N LEU A 88 2.95 -1.09 2.05
CA LEU A 88 1.74 -0.50 2.63
C LEU A 88 0.47 -1.21 2.15
N LEU A 89 0.35 -1.45 0.83
CA LEU A 89 -0.81 -2.13 0.26
C LEU A 89 -0.96 -3.56 0.81
N ALA A 90 0.15 -4.29 0.97
CA ALA A 90 0.14 -5.63 1.52
C ALA A 90 -0.21 -5.67 3.01
N VAL A 91 0.34 -4.76 3.82
CA VAL A 91 -0.04 -4.63 5.23
C VAL A 91 -1.53 -4.31 5.33
N LYS A 92 -2.04 -3.33 4.57
CA LYS A 92 -3.47 -3.01 4.54
C LYS A 92 -4.34 -4.19 4.10
N ALA A 93 -3.88 -4.97 3.12
CA ALA A 93 -4.59 -6.18 2.69
C ALA A 93 -4.69 -7.22 3.80
N LEU A 94 -3.62 -7.45 4.57
CA LEU A 94 -3.63 -8.35 5.72
C LEU A 94 -4.63 -7.88 6.78
N TRP A 95 -4.60 -6.60 7.14
CA TRP A 95 -5.55 -6.01 8.10
C TRP A 95 -7.00 -6.09 7.61
N LYS A 96 -7.24 -5.82 6.32
CA LYS A 96 -8.58 -5.91 5.70
C LYS A 96 -9.14 -7.33 5.75
N GLN A 97 -8.28 -8.34 5.75
CA GLN A 97 -8.64 -9.75 5.83
C GLN A 97 -8.72 -10.30 7.27
N GLY A 98 -8.48 -9.47 8.30
CA GLY A 98 -8.38 -9.94 9.69
C GLY A 98 -7.16 -10.85 9.92
N GLN A 99 -6.08 -10.62 9.17
CA GLN A 99 -4.82 -11.36 9.22
C GLN A 99 -3.68 -10.52 9.77
N GLU A 100 -3.95 -9.60 10.71
CA GLU A 100 -2.95 -8.71 11.31
C GLU A 100 -1.76 -9.48 11.93
N ALA A 101 -1.99 -10.68 12.49
CA ALA A 101 -0.93 -11.54 13.02
C ALA A 101 0.10 -11.99 11.95
N GLY A 102 -0.26 -11.91 10.66
CA GLY A 102 0.62 -12.21 9.53
C GLY A 102 1.56 -11.06 9.15
N VAL A 103 1.33 -9.83 9.66
CA VAL A 103 2.13 -8.64 9.30
C VAL A 103 3.62 -8.83 9.64
N PRO A 104 4.03 -9.32 10.83
CA PRO A 104 5.46 -9.53 11.12
C PRO A 104 6.14 -10.49 10.14
N ALA A 105 5.47 -11.59 9.77
CA ALA A 105 6.00 -12.56 8.82
C ALA A 105 6.15 -11.96 7.42
N PHE A 106 5.17 -11.16 6.99
CA PHE A 106 5.24 -10.43 5.72
C PHE A 106 6.41 -9.43 5.71
N ILE A 107 6.59 -8.64 6.77
CA ILE A 107 7.69 -7.66 6.87
C ILE A 107 9.05 -8.34 6.87
N SER A 108 9.20 -9.48 7.55
CA SER A 108 10.43 -10.29 7.48
C SER A 108 10.72 -10.72 6.05
N ALA A 109 9.74 -11.29 5.34
CA ALA A 109 9.91 -11.73 3.96
C ALA A 109 10.20 -10.57 3.00
N ALA A 110 9.57 -9.40 3.19
CA ALA A 110 9.85 -8.20 2.40
C ALA A 110 11.28 -7.69 2.64
N SER A 111 11.73 -7.71 3.89
CA SER A 111 13.09 -7.32 4.28
C SER A 111 14.16 -8.25 3.70
N GLU A 112 13.87 -9.54 3.56
CA GLU A 112 14.77 -10.48 2.87
C GLU A 112 14.90 -10.15 1.37
N ARG A 113 13.85 -9.62 0.73
CA ARG A 113 13.91 -9.22 -0.69
C ARG A 113 14.65 -7.90 -0.89
N LEU A 114 14.48 -6.95 0.03
CA LEU A 114 15.13 -5.64 -0.02
C LEU A 114 15.76 -5.29 1.34
N PRO A 115 16.93 -5.87 1.67
CA PRO A 115 17.56 -5.69 2.98
C PRO A 115 17.86 -4.23 3.33
N SER A 116 18.17 -3.38 2.33
CA SER A 116 18.46 -1.97 2.57
C SER A 116 17.25 -1.17 3.09
N MET A 117 16.03 -1.69 2.91
CA MET A 117 14.78 -1.06 3.36
C MET A 117 14.14 -1.75 4.59
N ALA A 118 14.82 -2.73 5.19
CA ALA A 118 14.24 -3.53 6.28
C ALA A 118 13.72 -2.66 7.45
N SER A 119 14.48 -1.63 7.84
CA SER A 119 14.04 -0.70 8.89
C SER A 119 12.83 0.13 8.47
N ASP A 120 12.78 0.59 7.21
CA ASP A 120 11.67 1.42 6.71
C ASP A 120 10.37 0.61 6.66
N PHE A 121 10.45 -0.66 6.27
CA PHE A 121 9.31 -1.57 6.26
C PHE A 121 8.79 -1.83 7.68
N GLY A 122 9.67 -2.03 8.66
CA GLY A 122 9.31 -2.16 10.07
C GLY A 122 8.55 -0.94 10.59
N HIS A 123 9.13 0.26 10.43
CA HIS A 123 8.51 1.51 10.87
C HIS A 123 7.16 1.76 10.18
N LEU A 124 7.04 1.45 8.88
CA LEU A 124 5.78 1.56 8.15
C LEU A 124 4.69 0.66 8.77
N ALA A 125 5.02 -0.60 9.09
CA ALA A 125 4.08 -1.54 9.68
C ALA A 125 3.59 -1.08 11.06
N GLU A 126 4.51 -0.67 11.93
CA GLU A 126 4.20 -0.14 13.28
C GLU A 126 3.26 1.07 13.22
N ARG A 127 3.46 1.95 12.24
CA ARG A 127 2.60 3.12 12.05
C ARG A 127 1.21 2.76 11.55
N VAL A 128 1.12 1.84 10.59
CA VAL A 128 -0.17 1.35 10.10
C VAL A 128 -0.94 0.70 11.26
N GLU A 129 -0.27 -0.11 12.07
CA GLU A 129 -0.85 -0.69 13.27
C GLU A 129 -1.33 0.38 14.25
N ALA A 130 -0.48 1.36 14.59
CA ALA A 130 -0.84 2.45 15.51
C ALA A 130 -2.08 3.23 15.03
N GLN A 131 -2.15 3.54 13.73
CA GLN A 131 -3.31 4.23 13.15
C GLN A 131 -4.58 3.38 13.13
N LEU A 132 -4.46 2.07 12.89
CA LEU A 132 -5.61 1.16 12.81
C LEU A 132 -6.09 0.68 14.19
N THR A 133 -5.27 0.80 15.23
CA THR A 133 -5.56 0.29 16.59
C THR A 133 -5.78 1.38 17.63
N GLY A 134 -5.37 2.63 17.40
CA GLY A 134 -5.47 3.67 18.42
C GLY A 134 -5.41 5.10 17.90
N GLY A 135 -6.58 5.76 17.91
CA GLY A 135 -6.87 7.11 18.44
C GLY A 135 -6.03 8.35 18.11
N ALA A 136 -4.88 8.25 17.47
CA ALA A 136 -4.05 9.40 17.11
C ALA A 136 -4.45 9.84 15.69
N TRP A 137 -4.79 11.13 15.54
CA TRP A 137 -4.98 11.89 14.28
C TRP A 137 -6.39 12.18 13.77
N CYS A 138 -7.48 11.88 14.49
CA CYS A 138 -8.81 12.38 14.08
C CYS A 138 -9.55 13.03 15.24
N GLU A 139 -9.25 14.30 15.50
CA GLU A 139 -10.20 15.24 16.12
C GLU A 139 -11.38 15.42 15.14
N GLY A 140 -12.32 14.49 15.10
CA GLY A 140 -13.39 14.57 14.10
C GLY A 140 -14.35 13.38 14.05
N GLY A 141 -15.09 13.14 15.12
CA GLY A 141 -16.49 12.65 15.10
C GLY A 141 -16.85 11.29 14.47
N ALA A 142 -15.98 10.60 13.75
CA ALA A 142 -16.21 9.22 13.30
C ALA A 142 -15.92 8.25 14.47
N SER A 143 -16.74 7.21 14.65
CA SER A 143 -16.38 6.12 15.55
C SER A 143 -15.03 5.53 15.10
N ALA A 144 -14.21 5.07 16.04
CA ALA A 144 -12.91 4.45 15.74
C ALA A 144 -13.04 3.33 14.68
N ASP A 145 -14.17 2.61 14.70
CA ASP A 145 -14.49 1.55 13.73
C ASP A 145 -14.77 2.09 12.33
N GLY A 146 -15.51 3.21 12.21
CA GLY A 146 -15.80 3.83 10.91
C GLY A 146 -14.55 4.42 10.24
N LEU A 147 -13.62 4.97 11.04
CA LEU A 147 -12.32 5.45 10.54
C LEU A 147 -11.44 4.28 10.11
N ARG A 148 -11.40 3.18 10.88
CA ARG A 148 -10.65 1.97 10.53
C ARG A 148 -11.14 1.38 9.21
N GLU A 149 -12.45 1.24 9.03
CA GLU A 149 -13.05 0.76 7.79
C GLU A 149 -12.74 1.71 6.63
N GLU A 150 -12.87 3.02 6.82
CA GLU A 150 -12.51 4.01 5.80
C GLU A 150 -11.01 3.93 5.45
N MET A 151 -10.12 3.78 6.42
CA MET A 151 -8.68 3.66 6.18
C MET A 151 -8.34 2.39 5.39
N LEU A 152 -9.01 1.28 5.67
CA LEU A 152 -8.81 0.02 4.96
C LEU A 152 -9.44 0.04 3.55
N ALA A 153 -10.59 0.70 3.39
CA ALA A 153 -11.31 0.81 2.12
C ALA A 153 -10.75 1.89 1.18
N SER A 154 -10.22 2.99 1.73
CA SER A 154 -9.79 4.15 0.96
C SER A 154 -8.29 4.14 0.69
N HIS A 155 -7.97 4.31 -0.58
CA HIS A 155 -6.61 4.48 -1.09
C HIS A 155 -6.09 5.91 -0.88
N ARG A 156 -6.93 6.87 -0.48
CA ARG A 156 -6.51 8.24 -0.15
C ARG A 156 -5.59 8.27 1.07
N TRP A 157 -5.77 7.33 2.00
CA TRP A 157 -4.90 7.19 3.16
C TRP A 157 -3.53 6.60 2.83
N LEU A 158 -3.32 6.08 1.60
CA LEU A 158 -1.98 5.72 1.14
C LEU A 158 -1.08 6.96 1.16
N SER A 159 -1.55 8.14 0.74
CA SER A 159 -0.71 9.36 0.74
C SER A 159 -0.37 9.89 2.14
N CYS A 160 -1.25 9.74 3.12
CA CYS A 160 -0.98 10.21 4.49
C CYS A 160 0.03 9.32 5.23
N ILE A 161 0.03 8.03 4.91
CA ILE A 161 0.96 7.03 5.47
C ILE A 161 2.29 7.04 4.69
N ASP A 162 2.23 7.22 3.36
CA ASP A 162 3.41 7.31 2.47
C ASP A 162 4.22 8.61 2.67
N LEU A 163 3.57 9.77 2.84
CA LEU A 163 4.25 11.09 2.83
C LEU A 163 4.85 11.49 4.18
N GLN A 164 4.42 10.86 5.27
CA GLN A 164 5.01 11.10 6.59
C GLN A 164 6.13 10.11 6.94
N ALA A 165 6.43 9.09 6.11
CA ALA A 165 7.58 8.18 6.25
C ALA A 165 8.93 8.84 5.88
N VAL A 166 8.93 10.15 5.89
CA VAL A 166 9.97 11.06 5.41
C VAL A 166 10.77 11.60 6.61
N ASP A 167 10.42 11.24 7.84
CA ASP A 167 11.30 11.51 8.99
C ASP A 167 12.27 10.35 9.22
N GLY A 168 13.55 10.64 8.91
CA GLY A 168 14.63 9.67 8.98
C GLY A 168 15.71 9.94 7.94
N ARG A 169 16.45 11.04 8.09
CA ARG A 169 17.64 11.44 7.29
C ARG A 169 17.44 11.73 5.79
N HIS A 170 16.46 11.14 5.10
CA HIS A 170 16.32 11.18 3.64
C HIS A 170 15.74 12.49 3.08
N HIS A 171 15.18 13.35 3.93
CA HIS A 171 14.48 14.58 3.50
C HIS A 171 14.95 15.87 4.15
N LYS A 172 15.94 15.82 5.04
CA LYS A 172 16.48 17.03 5.67
C LYS A 172 17.13 18.01 4.67
N SER A 173 17.29 17.60 3.41
CA SER A 173 17.92 18.37 2.32
C SER A 173 17.16 18.36 0.98
N SER A 174 15.95 17.81 0.89
CA SER A 174 15.20 17.74 -0.38
C SER A 174 14.27 18.96 -0.54
N PRO A 175 14.49 19.85 -1.53
CA PRO A 175 13.65 21.03 -1.73
C PRO A 175 12.23 20.63 -2.15
N GLY A 176 11.22 21.14 -1.44
CA GLY A 176 9.80 21.00 -1.83
C GLY A 176 8.96 19.99 -1.04
N LEU A 177 9.52 19.35 -0.01
CA LEU A 177 8.74 18.48 0.90
C LEU A 177 8.70 19.11 2.30
N LEU A 178 7.50 19.50 2.73
CA LEU A 178 7.25 20.01 4.07
C LEU A 178 7.09 18.81 5.01
N SER A 179 8.01 18.66 5.97
CA SER A 179 7.80 17.81 7.15
C SER A 179 6.71 18.45 8.01
N MET A 180 5.74 17.64 8.42
CA MET A 180 4.62 18.02 9.27
C MET A 180 4.98 17.99 10.77
N ASP A 181 6.23 17.72 11.14
CA ASP A 181 6.67 17.55 12.54
C ASP A 181 6.96 18.89 13.25
N ALA A 182 6.41 19.98 12.73
CA ALA A 182 6.56 21.31 13.29
C ALA A 182 5.21 21.87 13.79
N PHE A 183 4.46 21.08 14.57
CA PHE A 183 3.43 21.58 15.50
C PHE A 183 3.34 20.68 16.73
#